data_AF-A0A537ZNZ1-F1
#
_entry.id   AF-A0A537ZNZ1-F1
#
_cell.length_a   1.000
_cell.length_b   1.000
_cell.length_c   1.000
_cell.angle_alpha   90.00
_cell.angle_beta   90.00
_cell.angle_gamma   90.00
#
_symmetry.space_group_name_H-M   'P 1'
#
loop_
_entity.id
_entity.type
_entity.pdbx_description
1 polymer ?
#
loop_
_entity_poly.entity_id
_entity_poly.type
_entity_poly.pdbx_seq_one_letter_code
_entity_poly.pdbx_strand_id
1 'polypeptide(L)' 'MAGHVDVVKVVQTCPWEVATMTIGELLRSQRRWGRARARKFLSSLALNENRELGRLTERQRGVLAAELEAKARRRR' A
#
# COMPACT_ATOMS: atom_id res chain seq x y z
N MET A 1 7.18 -17.42 12.39
CA MET A 1 7.80 -16.24 11.76
C MET A 1 7.08 -15.99 10.42
N ALA A 2 6.10 -15.10 10.38
CA ALA A 2 5.39 -14.77 9.15
C ALA A 2 6.06 -13.52 8.54
N GLY A 3 6.52 -13.64 7.29
CA GLY A 3 7.32 -12.66 6.58
C GLY A 3 6.72 -11.26 6.62
N HIS A 4 7.31 -10.39 7.43
CA HIS A 4 6.93 -8.99 7.56
C HIS A 4 7.62 -8.21 6.42
N VAL A 5 7.23 -8.47 5.18
CA VAL A 5 7.67 -7.59 4.09
C VAL A 5 6.98 -6.26 4.32
N ASP A 6 7.78 -5.23 4.62
CA ASP A 6 7.24 -3.90 4.87
C ASP A 6 6.51 -3.43 3.61
N VAL A 7 5.20 -3.21 3.72
CA VAL A 7 4.37 -2.72 2.60
C VAL A 7 4.93 -1.42 2.02
N VAL A 8 5.64 -0.62 2.84
CA VAL A 8 6.40 0.54 2.37
C VAL A 8 7.46 0.12 1.34
N LYS A 9 8.27 -0.89 1.66
CA LYS A 9 9.31 -1.42 0.77
C LYS A 9 8.70 -2.02 -0.48
N VAL A 10 7.62 -2.80 -0.36
CA VAL A 10 6.92 -3.40 -1.52
C VAL A 10 6.40 -2.33 -2.48
N VAL A 11 5.78 -1.26 -1.96
CA VAL A 11 5.29 -0.16 -2.78
C VAL A 11 6.43 0.61 -3.44
N GLN A 12 7.58 0.77 -2.76
CA GLN A 12 8.76 1.43 -3.31
C GLN A 12 9.43 0.60 -4.41
N THR A 13 9.67 -0.69 -4.17
CA THR A 13 10.38 -1.56 -5.12
C THR A 13 9.47 -2.08 -6.23
N CYS A 14 8.15 -2.03 -6.04
CA CYS A 14 7.12 -2.53 -6.96
C CYS A 14 7.52 -3.83 -7.69
N PRO A 15 7.78 -4.93 -6.94
CA PRO A 15 8.15 -6.19 -7.55
C PRO A 15 7.08 -6.65 -8.55
N TRP A 16 7.49 -7.36 -9.59
CA TRP A 16 6.61 -7.76 -10.69
C TRP A 16 5.45 -8.65 -10.20
N GLU A 17 5.67 -9.44 -9.14
CA GLU A 17 4.69 -10.31 -8.51
C GLU A 17 3.49 -9.56 -7.93
N VAL A 18 3.70 -8.33 -7.46
CA VAL A 18 2.64 -7.48 -6.87
C VAL A 18 2.19 -6.37 -7.82
N ALA A 19 2.84 -6.24 -8.98
CA ALA A 19 2.51 -5.21 -9.95
C ALA A 19 1.08 -5.35 -10.48
N THR A 20 0.58 -6.58 -10.57
CA THR A 20 -0.79 -6.92 -10.98
C THR A 20 -1.79 -6.89 -9.82
N MET A 21 -1.32 -6.86 -8.57
CA MET A 21 -2.21 -6.73 -7.42
C MET A 21 -2.80 -5.33 -7.37
N THR A 22 -4.09 -5.22 -7.07
CA THR A 22 -4.67 -3.93 -6.75
C THR A 22 -4.10 -3.41 -5.43
N ILE A 23 -4.00 -2.09 -5.30
CA ILE A 23 -3.49 -1.47 -4.06
C ILE A 23 -4.41 -1.85 -2.89
N GLY A 24 -5.71 -1.99 -3.13
CA GLY A 24 -6.67 -2.45 -2.12
C GLY A 24 -6.44 -3.89 -1.68
N GLU A 25 -6.08 -4.81 -2.58
CA GLU A 25 -5.67 -6.17 -2.24
C GLU A 25 -4.34 -6.20 -1.49
N LEU A 26 -3.33 -5.48 -2.00
CA LEU A 26 -2.01 -5.41 -1.37
C LEU A 26 -2.12 -4.96 0.09
N LEU A 27 -2.90 -3.90 0.36
CA LEU A 27 -3.13 -3.42 1.71
C LEU A 27 -3.88 -4.46 2.54
N ARG A 28 -4.95 -5.07 2.02
CA ARG A 28 -5.75 -6.07 2.76
C ARG A 28 -4.98 -7.34 3.10
N SER A 29 -3.98 -7.71 2.30
CA SER A 29 -3.06 -8.82 2.61
C SER A 29 -2.13 -8.53 3.78
N GLN A 30 -2.03 -7.27 4.23
CA GLN A 30 -1.25 -6.89 5.40
C GLN A 30 -2.05 -7.02 6.70
N ARG A 31 -1.37 -7.39 7.78
CA ARG A 31 -1.99 -7.50 9.11
C ARG A 31 -2.56 -6.14 9.54
N ARG A 32 -3.80 -6.14 10.06
CA ARG A 32 -4.52 -4.95 10.58
C ARG A 32 -5.01 -3.96 9.50
N TRP A 33 -5.06 -4.37 8.24
CA TRP A 33 -5.69 -3.61 7.16
C TRP A 33 -7.04 -4.23 6.77
N GLY A 34 -8.07 -3.89 7.54
CA GLY A 34 -9.46 -4.21 7.17
C GLY A 34 -9.95 -3.34 6.00
N ARG A 35 -11.02 -3.79 5.32
CA ARG A 35 -11.62 -3.12 4.15
C ARG A 35 -11.86 -1.62 4.35
N ALA A 36 -12.49 -1.25 5.47
CA ALA A 36 -12.77 0.16 5.79
C ALA A 36 -11.49 1.00 5.97
N ARG A 37 -10.44 0.42 6.56
CA ARG A 37 -9.17 1.12 6.81
C ARG A 37 -8.37 1.33 5.53
N ALA A 38 -8.35 0.33 4.65
CA ALA A 38 -7.74 0.43 3.32
C ALA A 38 -8.44 1.50 2.49
N ARG A 39 -9.78 1.44 2.40
CA ARG A 39 -10.58 2.43 1.68
C ARG A 39 -10.33 3.85 2.19
N LYS A 40 -10.48 4.10 3.50
CA LYS A 40 -10.30 5.45 4.08
C LYS A 40 -8.92 6.03 3.77
N PHE A 41 -7.89 5.18 3.82
CA PHE A 41 -6.52 5.57 3.53
C PHE A 41 -6.28 5.90 2.06
N LEU A 42 -6.79 5.07 1.14
CA LEU A 42 -6.64 5.32 -0.29
C LEU A 42 -7.48 6.53 -0.74
N SER A 43 -8.67 6.70 -0.18
CA SER A 43 -9.49 7.90 -0.39
C SER A 43 -8.79 9.17 0.07
N SER A 44 -8.06 9.16 1.19
CA SER A 44 -7.26 10.34 1.62
C SER A 44 -6.11 10.67 0.67
N LEU A 45 -5.69 9.72 -0.17
CA LEU A 45 -4.64 9.89 -1.18
C LEU A 45 -5.19 10.10 -2.59
N ALA A 46 -6.52 10.21 -2.74
CA ALA A 46 -7.21 10.19 -4.04
C ALA A 46 -6.82 8.99 -4.93
N LEU A 47 -6.51 7.84 -4.32
CA LEU A 47 -6.17 6.60 -5.01
C LEU A 47 -7.39 5.67 -5.07
N ASN A 48 -7.59 5.05 -6.23
CA ASN A 48 -8.61 4.02 -6.42
C ASN A 48 -8.10 2.67 -5.88
N GLU A 49 -8.87 2.04 -4.99
CA GLU A 49 -8.54 0.74 -4.39
C GLU A 49 -8.46 -0.41 -5.41
N ASN A 50 -9.13 -0.28 -6.55
CA ASN A 50 -9.13 -1.26 -7.63
C ASN A 50 -7.99 -1.05 -8.64
N ARG A 51 -7.16 -0.02 -8.46
CA ARG A 51 -6.04 0.23 -9.37
C ARG A 51 -4.86 -0.66 -9.00
N GLU A 52 -4.26 -1.27 -10.02
CA GLU A 52 -3.05 -2.08 -9.90
C GLU A 52 -1.86 -1.24 -9.42
N LEU A 53 -1.00 -1.84 -8.58
CA LEU A 53 0.21 -1.18 -8.08
C LEU A 53 1.14 -0.77 -9.24
N GLY A 54 1.27 -1.63 -10.25
CA GLY A 54 2.11 -1.40 -11.42
C GLY A 54 1.63 -0.23 -12.29
N ARG A 55 0.34 0.14 -12.21
CA ARG A 55 -0.21 1.29 -12.95
C ARG A 55 -0.01 2.62 -12.23
N LEU A 56 0.44 2.64 -10.99
CA LEU A 56 0.77 3.88 -10.30
C LEU A 56 2.02 4.51 -10.90
N THR A 57 2.03 5.84 -10.99
CA THR A 57 3.25 6.59 -11.30
C THR A 57 4.22 6.51 -10.12
N GLU A 58 5.51 6.73 -10.37
CA GLU A 58 6.52 6.79 -9.30
C GLU A 58 6.15 7.81 -8.21
N ARG A 59 5.60 8.97 -8.61
CA ARG A 59 5.08 9.98 -7.68
C ARG A 59 3.96 9.43 -6.80
N GLN A 60 2.99 8.73 -7.37
CA GLN A 60 1.89 8.11 -6.61
C GLN A 60 2.39 7.03 -5.66
N ARG A 61 3.36 6.20 -6.10
CA ARG A 61 4.00 5.20 -5.24
C ARG A 61 4.80 5.85 -4.10
N GLY A 62 5.52 6.93 -4.38
CA GLY A 62 6.26 7.68 -3.36
C GLY A 62 5.36 8.27 -2.28
N VAL A 63 4.25 8.91 -2.68
CA VAL A 63 3.24 9.43 -1.75
C VAL A 63 2.62 8.31 -0.92
N LEU A 64 2.25 7.19 -1.56
CA LEU A 64 1.69 6.02 -0.89
C LEU A 64 2.68 5.44 0.13
N ALA A 65 3.95 5.28 -0.23
CA ALA A 65 4.99 4.77 0.64
C ALA A 65 5.26 5.68 1.84
N ALA A 66 5.36 6.99 1.62
CA ALA A 66 5.58 7.98 2.68
C ALA A 66 4.44 7.98 3.71
N GLU A 67 3.18 7.93 3.25
CA GLU A 67 2.02 7.87 4.14
C GLU A 67 1.93 6.53 4.88
N LEU A 68 2.31 5.42 4.24
CA LEU A 68 2.41 4.12 4.90
C LEU A 68 3.47 4.13 6.00
N GLU A 69 4.64 4.73 5.75
CA GLU A 69 5.72 4.88 6.72
C GLU A 69 5.30 5.77 7.89
N ALA A 70 4.69 6.93 7.61
CA ALA A 70 4.16 7.83 8.64
C ALA A 70 3.13 7.11 9.52
N LYS A 71 2.25 6.30 8.91
CA LYS A 71 1.25 5.49 9.63
C LYS A 71 1.88 4.34 10.41
N ALA A 72 3.01 3.79 9.97
CA ALA A 72 3.76 2.77 10.71
C ALA A 72 4.49 3.38 11.92
N ARG A 73 5.11 4.57 11.74
CA ARG A 73 5.81 5.30 12.80
C ARG A 73 4.85 5.78 13.89
N ARG A 74 3.67 6.29 13.55
CA ARG A 74 2.60 6.66 14.53
C ARG A 74 2.05 5.48 15.35
N ARG A 75 2.41 4.24 14.99
CA ARG A 75 1.93 3.02 15.66
C ARG A 75 3.01 2.33 16.50
N ARG A 76 4.26 2.79 16.46
CA ARG A 76 5.27 2.45 17.45
C ARG A 76 5.10 3.38 18.65
#